data_AF-A0A7T6VRI9-F1
#
_entry.id   AF-A0A7T6VRI9-F1
#
_cell.length_a   1.000
_cell.length_b   1.000
_cell.length_c   1.000
_cell.angle_alpha   90.00
_cell.angle_beta   90.00
_cell.angle_gamma   90.00
#
_symmetry.space_group_name_H-M   'P 1'
#
loop_
_entity.id
_entity.type
_entity.pdbx_description
1 polymer ?
#
loop_
_entity_poly.entity_id
_entity_poly.type
_entity_poly.pdbx_seq_one_letter_code
_entity_poly.pdbx_strand_id
1 'polypeptide(L)'
;MKYKDIEIENNRVITKLNKENYRIYDILSIYLNLDEEIDKTKILIKNDIVNMLYDGQVRGQSWEEVIGKDYKKFADEIKNNRKKDIGKSSVLYYLYNIFLIIFVTLIINLFFKLDDGIGENIIVGSEWLMMVLIIIPYLYLYNKFATRIKKGGFIGFLLMFLILLPINLLDNFVLFEIKINVKLYFIAIILSIILFIYFHRAYKKNLNDLLSGNK
;
A
#
# COMPACT_ATOMS: atom_id res chain seq x y z
N MET A 1 -0.25 17.64 -21.45
CA MET A 1 0.92 17.34 -20.60
C MET A 1 0.75 15.94 -20.05
N LYS A 2 1.79 15.09 -20.04
CA LYS A 2 1.63 13.72 -19.50
C LYS A 2 1.61 13.82 -17.97
N TYR A 3 0.81 13.00 -17.29
CA TYR A 3 0.71 13.02 -15.82
C TYR A 3 2.06 12.72 -15.13
N LYS A 4 2.92 11.94 -15.81
CA LYS A 4 4.30 11.74 -15.37
C LYS A 4 5.10 13.03 -15.31
N ASP A 5 4.90 13.94 -16.27
CA ASP A 5 5.59 15.23 -16.29
C ASP A 5 5.10 16.11 -15.14
N ILE A 6 3.79 16.06 -14.85
CA ILE A 6 3.16 16.76 -13.71
C ILE A 6 3.73 16.23 -12.38
N GLU A 7 3.91 14.92 -12.25
CA GLU A 7 4.48 14.32 -11.04
C GLU A 7 5.95 14.69 -10.82
N ILE A 8 6.76 14.67 -11.88
CA ILE A 8 8.15 15.14 -11.84
C ILE A 8 8.19 16.61 -11.43
N GLU A 9 7.33 17.44 -12.01
CA GLU A 9 7.23 18.86 -11.67
C GLU A 9 6.80 19.07 -10.22
N ASN A 10 5.81 18.32 -9.73
CA ASN A 10 5.39 18.38 -8.32
C ASN A 10 6.56 18.12 -7.39
N ASN A 11 7.32 17.05 -7.64
CA ASN A 11 8.48 16.70 -6.83
C ASN A 11 9.55 17.81 -6.88
N ARG A 12 9.75 18.43 -8.05
CA ARG A 12 10.65 19.58 -8.21
C ARG A 12 10.19 20.78 -7.40
N VAL A 13 8.91 21.15 -7.46
CA VAL A 13 8.37 22.31 -6.73
C VAL A 13 8.36 22.06 -5.21
N ILE A 14 8.05 20.84 -4.76
CA ILE A 14 8.12 20.46 -3.33
C ILE A 14 9.50 20.75 -2.75
N THR A 15 10.59 20.48 -3.49
CA THR A 15 11.96 20.75 -3.01
C THR A 15 12.28 22.24 -2.84
N LYS A 16 11.46 23.12 -3.42
CA LYS A 16 11.62 24.58 -3.33
C LYS A 16 10.73 25.22 -2.27
N LEU A 17 9.86 24.45 -1.63
CA LEU A 17 9.05 24.94 -0.52
C LEU A 17 9.95 25.26 0.68
N ASN A 18 9.68 26.37 1.34
CA ASN A 18 10.28 26.70 2.62
C ASN A 18 9.81 25.70 3.70
N LYS A 19 10.44 25.75 4.88
CA LYS A 19 10.18 24.79 5.96
C LYS A 19 8.71 24.79 6.42
N GLU A 20 8.05 25.95 6.41
CA GLU A 20 6.68 26.09 6.87
C GLU A 20 5.67 25.52 5.87
N ASN A 21 5.80 25.92 4.59
CA ASN A 21 4.98 25.41 3.50
C ASN A 21 5.20 23.92 3.26
N TYR A 22 6.43 23.43 3.40
CA TYR A 22 6.70 22.00 3.35
C TYR A 22 6.00 21.24 4.48
N ARG A 23 5.99 21.80 5.70
CA ARG A 23 5.36 21.16 6.85
C ARG A 23 3.85 21.04 6.68
N ILE A 24 3.19 22.09 6.20
CA ILE A 24 1.75 22.03 5.94
C ILE A 24 1.42 21.12 4.76
N TYR A 25 2.25 21.13 3.71
CA TYR A 25 2.15 20.17 2.61
C TYR A 25 2.23 18.72 3.12
N ASP A 26 3.20 18.38 3.98
CA ASP A 26 3.36 17.03 4.55
C ASP A 26 2.11 16.62 5.36
N ILE A 27 1.51 17.55 6.10
CA ILE A 27 0.27 17.30 6.84
C ILE A 27 -0.90 17.03 5.88
N LEU A 28 -1.05 17.87 4.85
CA LEU A 28 -2.12 17.72 3.85
C LEU A 28 -1.96 16.44 3.02
N SER A 29 -0.73 16.10 2.62
CA SER A 29 -0.46 14.88 1.85
C SER A 29 -0.84 13.63 2.63
N ILE A 30 -0.60 13.62 3.95
CA ILE A 30 -1.04 12.55 4.85
C ILE A 30 -2.56 12.53 4.97
N TYR A 31 -3.18 13.67 5.26
CA TYR A 31 -4.62 13.73 5.51
C TYR A 31 -5.45 13.34 4.28
N LEU A 32 -4.99 13.72 3.09
CA LEU A 32 -5.62 13.45 1.80
C LEU A 32 -5.12 12.15 1.13
N ASN A 33 -4.13 11.48 1.72
CA ASN A 33 -3.44 10.31 1.16
C ASN A 33 -2.97 10.54 -0.30
N LEU A 34 -2.20 11.60 -0.53
CA LEU A 34 -1.75 12.05 -1.87
C LEU A 34 -0.48 11.37 -2.39
N ASP A 35 0.17 10.55 -1.56
CA ASP A 35 1.46 9.93 -1.88
C ASP A 35 1.34 8.72 -2.84
N GLU A 36 0.13 8.33 -3.23
CA GLU A 36 -0.07 7.25 -4.22
C GLU A 36 0.04 7.77 -5.65
N GLU A 37 1.10 7.36 -6.36
CA GLU A 37 1.42 7.70 -7.76
C GLU A 37 0.41 7.13 -8.80
N ILE A 38 -0.62 6.41 -8.34
CA ILE A 38 -1.49 5.56 -9.16
C ILE A 38 -2.76 6.28 -9.59
N ASP A 39 -3.14 7.35 -8.88
CA ASP A 39 -4.40 8.03 -9.04
C ASP A 39 -4.18 9.41 -9.68
N LYS A 40 -4.69 9.58 -10.91
CA LYS A 40 -4.64 10.85 -11.65
C LYS A 40 -5.19 12.01 -10.83
N THR A 41 -6.27 11.78 -10.08
CA THR A 41 -6.89 12.79 -9.23
C THR A 41 -5.99 13.12 -8.03
N LYS A 42 -5.20 12.17 -7.51
CA LYS A 42 -4.17 12.47 -6.48
C LYS A 42 -3.04 13.32 -7.06
N ILE A 43 -2.55 12.98 -8.24
CA ILE A 43 -1.47 13.73 -8.91
C ILE A 43 -1.89 15.18 -9.17
N LEU A 44 -3.13 15.40 -9.62
CA LEU A 44 -3.67 16.73 -9.86
C LEU A 44 -3.87 17.51 -8.55
N ILE A 45 -4.50 16.91 -7.54
CA ILE A 45 -4.67 17.57 -6.22
C ILE A 45 -3.30 17.92 -5.61
N LYS A 46 -2.31 17.01 -5.74
CA LYS A 46 -0.94 17.27 -5.30
C LYS A 46 -0.32 18.46 -6.07
N ASN A 47 -0.54 18.54 -7.37
CA ASN A 47 -0.07 19.67 -8.19
C ASN A 47 -0.70 20.98 -7.74
N ASP A 48 -2.02 21.01 -7.56
CA ASP A 48 -2.76 22.20 -7.14
C ASP A 48 -2.26 22.70 -5.79
N ILE A 49 -2.16 21.82 -4.78
CA ILE A 49 -1.71 22.20 -3.42
C ILE A 49 -0.27 22.72 -3.44
N VAL A 50 0.64 22.00 -4.12
CA VAL A 50 2.07 22.36 -4.13
C VAL A 50 2.29 23.70 -4.84
N ASN A 51 1.63 23.92 -5.98
CA ASN A 51 1.73 25.18 -6.71
C ASN A 51 1.08 26.32 -5.92
N MET A 52 -0.08 26.10 -5.31
CA MET A 52 -0.76 27.10 -4.49
C MET A 52 0.10 27.57 -3.32
N LEU A 53 0.77 26.64 -2.61
CA LEU A 53 1.71 26.96 -1.54
C LEU A 53 2.98 27.66 -2.05
N TYR A 54 3.55 27.21 -3.17
CA TYR A 54 4.74 27.82 -3.76
C TYR A 54 4.47 29.23 -4.28
N ASP A 55 3.33 29.45 -4.93
CA ASP A 55 2.93 30.77 -5.43
C ASP A 55 2.67 31.74 -4.28
N GLY A 56 2.05 31.28 -3.20
CA GLY A 56 1.90 32.06 -1.97
C GLY A 56 3.25 32.44 -1.36
N GLN A 57 4.18 31.49 -1.32
CA GLN A 57 5.56 31.74 -0.88
C GLN A 57 6.26 32.82 -1.71
N VAL A 58 6.14 32.77 -3.04
CA VAL A 58 6.74 33.76 -3.94
C VAL A 58 6.14 35.15 -3.70
N ARG A 59 4.86 35.23 -3.32
CA ARG A 59 4.19 36.48 -2.93
C ARG A 59 4.46 36.91 -1.47
N GLY A 60 5.24 36.15 -0.71
CA GLY A 60 5.50 36.43 0.70
C GLY A 60 4.31 36.17 1.64
N GLN A 61 3.32 35.40 1.18
CA GLN A 61 2.14 35.04 1.97
C GLN A 61 2.43 33.83 2.86
N SER A 62 1.81 33.81 4.03
CA SER A 62 1.81 32.63 4.90
C SER A 62 0.90 31.52 4.33
N TRP A 63 1.11 30.26 4.71
CA TRP A 63 0.21 29.19 4.26
C TRP A 63 -1.23 29.40 4.75
N GLU A 64 -1.42 30.01 5.92
CA GLU A 64 -2.75 30.32 6.47
C GLU A 64 -3.51 31.33 5.61
N GLU A 65 -2.82 32.27 4.97
CA GLU A 65 -3.42 33.21 4.01
C GLU A 65 -3.79 32.54 2.69
N VAL A 66 -3.07 31.46 2.34
CA VAL A 66 -3.21 30.75 1.07
C VAL A 66 -4.33 29.72 1.14
N ILE A 67 -4.29 28.79 2.09
CA ILE A 67 -5.26 27.69 2.23
C ILE A 67 -6.31 27.93 3.33
N GLY A 68 -6.13 28.97 4.14
CA GLY A 68 -6.94 29.23 5.34
C GLY A 68 -6.30 28.71 6.63
N LYS A 69 -6.70 29.28 7.77
CA LYS A 69 -6.20 28.90 9.11
C LYS A 69 -6.54 27.47 9.53
N ASP A 70 -7.63 26.92 8.99
CA ASP A 70 -8.05 25.54 9.26
C ASP A 70 -7.73 24.64 8.07
N TYR A 71 -6.54 24.04 8.12
CA TYR A 71 -6.09 23.10 7.10
C TYR A 71 -6.97 21.86 6.99
N LYS A 72 -7.67 21.46 8.07
CA LYS A 72 -8.55 20.28 8.04
C LYS A 72 -9.79 20.59 7.24
N LYS A 73 -10.39 21.77 7.44
CA LYS A 73 -11.54 22.21 6.66
C LYS A 73 -11.20 22.25 5.17
N PHE A 74 -10.05 22.84 4.82
CA PHE A 74 -9.55 22.85 3.44
C PHE A 74 -9.41 21.43 2.88
N ALA A 75 -8.81 20.51 3.65
CA ALA A 75 -8.65 19.13 3.21
C ALA A 75 -9.99 18.36 3.11
N ASP A 76 -10.94 18.61 3.99
CA ASP A 76 -12.27 18.00 3.95
C ASP A 76 -13.07 18.47 2.72
N GLU A 77 -12.95 19.75 2.33
CA GLU A 77 -13.53 20.27 1.09
C GLU A 77 -12.97 19.56 -0.14
N ILE A 78 -11.64 19.39 -0.21
CA ILE A 78 -10.98 18.62 -1.28
C ILE A 78 -11.47 17.17 -1.29
N LYS A 79 -11.60 16.54 -0.13
CA LYS A 79 -12.03 15.15 0.01
C LYS A 79 -13.48 14.94 -0.41
N ASN A 80 -14.36 15.88 -0.10
CA ASN A 80 -15.78 15.83 -0.47
C ASN A 80 -16.00 16.06 -1.97
N ASN A 81 -15.15 16.87 -2.61
CA ASN A 81 -15.24 17.15 -4.05
C ASN A 81 -14.56 16.08 -4.92
N ARG A 82 -13.78 15.19 -4.33
CA ARG A 82 -13.15 14.06 -5.02
C ARG A 82 -14.18 12.99 -5.37
N LYS A 83 -14.39 12.74 -6.68
CA LYS A 83 -15.00 11.47 -7.11
C LYS A 83 -14.04 10.32 -6.77
N LYS A 84 -14.51 9.33 -6.01
CA LYS A 84 -13.77 8.08 -5.76
C LYS A 84 -13.74 7.24 -7.04
N ASP A 85 -12.73 7.43 -7.86
CA ASP A 85 -12.44 6.47 -8.93
C ASP A 85 -11.59 5.34 -8.36
N ILE A 86 -12.22 4.19 -8.09
CA ILE A 86 -11.49 2.93 -7.90
C ILE A 86 -11.09 2.46 -9.31
N GLY A 87 -9.97 3.00 -9.79
CA GLY A 87 -9.46 2.67 -11.12
C GLY A 87 -8.99 1.22 -11.22
N LYS A 88 -8.94 0.70 -12.46
CA LYS A 88 -8.36 -0.62 -12.80
C LYS A 88 -6.93 -0.80 -12.26
N SER A 89 -6.18 0.29 -12.12
CA SER A 89 -4.83 0.30 -11.56
C SER A 89 -4.80 0.01 -10.05
N SER A 90 -5.76 0.51 -9.29
CA SER A 90 -5.91 0.20 -7.86
C SER A 90 -6.20 -1.28 -7.65
N VAL A 91 -7.09 -1.88 -8.46
CA VAL A 91 -7.41 -3.32 -8.36
C VAL A 91 -6.19 -4.20 -8.67
N LEU A 92 -5.46 -3.89 -9.75
CA LEU A 92 -4.24 -4.63 -10.11
C LEU A 92 -3.16 -4.52 -9.02
N TYR A 93 -3.07 -3.37 -8.36
CA TYR A 93 -2.17 -3.14 -7.23
C TYR A 93 -2.53 -4.02 -6.01
N TYR A 94 -3.81 -4.11 -5.66
CA TYR A 94 -4.24 -4.99 -4.56
C TYR A 94 -3.99 -6.46 -4.87
N LEU A 95 -4.30 -6.91 -6.09
CA LEU A 95 -4.05 -8.28 -6.53
C LEU A 95 -2.55 -8.61 -6.46
N TYR A 96 -1.69 -7.73 -6.97
CA TYR A 96 -0.24 -7.87 -6.85
C TYR A 96 0.22 -8.08 -5.39
N ASN A 97 -0.27 -7.27 -4.45
CA ASN A 97 0.11 -7.38 -3.03
C ASN A 97 -0.42 -8.66 -2.37
N ILE A 98 -1.66 -9.06 -2.67
CA ILE A 98 -2.24 -10.30 -2.15
C ILE A 98 -1.40 -11.51 -2.56
N PHE A 99 -1.03 -11.60 -3.84
CA PHE A 99 -0.22 -12.72 -4.32
C PHE A 99 1.21 -12.73 -3.74
N LEU A 100 1.79 -11.55 -3.47
CA LEU A 100 3.07 -11.46 -2.76
C LEU A 100 2.98 -12.02 -1.33
N ILE A 101 1.92 -11.68 -0.59
CA ILE A 101 1.72 -12.18 0.79
C ILE A 101 1.49 -13.69 0.79
N ILE A 102 0.66 -14.20 -0.14
CA ILE A 102 0.44 -15.64 -0.31
C ILE A 102 1.78 -16.34 -0.57
N PHE A 103 2.57 -15.83 -1.52
CA PHE A 103 3.86 -16.41 -1.86
C PHE A 103 4.83 -16.45 -0.66
N VAL A 104 5.01 -15.31 0.04
CA VAL A 104 5.89 -15.24 1.21
C VAL A 104 5.45 -16.21 2.30
N THR A 105 4.14 -16.34 2.53
CA THR A 105 3.64 -17.24 3.57
C THR A 105 3.83 -18.71 3.20
N LEU A 106 3.64 -19.08 1.93
CA LEU A 106 3.93 -20.45 1.47
C LEU A 106 5.41 -20.82 1.63
N ILE A 107 6.32 -19.87 1.35
CA ILE A 107 7.77 -20.09 1.52
C ILE A 107 8.14 -20.25 2.99
N ILE A 108 7.61 -19.40 3.88
CA ILE A 108 7.88 -19.49 5.33
C ILE A 108 7.37 -20.82 5.89
N ASN A 109 6.15 -21.23 5.51
CA ASN A 109 5.58 -22.52 5.93
C ASN A 109 6.40 -23.70 5.41
N LEU A 110 6.90 -23.62 4.16
CA LEU A 110 7.80 -24.65 3.64
C LEU A 110 9.07 -24.72 4.50
N PHE A 111 9.67 -23.58 4.82
CA PHE A 111 10.91 -23.53 5.61
C PHE A 111 10.76 -24.20 6.98
N PHE A 112 9.68 -23.91 7.73
CA PHE A 112 9.46 -24.52 9.04
C PHE A 112 9.13 -26.01 8.95
N LYS A 113 8.42 -26.46 7.92
CA LYS A 113 8.02 -27.88 7.77
C LYS A 113 9.09 -28.75 7.11
N LEU A 114 10.18 -28.14 6.60
CA LEU A 114 11.36 -28.88 6.14
C LEU A 114 12.13 -29.51 7.32
N ASP A 115 12.06 -28.91 8.51
CA ASP A 115 12.73 -29.41 9.72
C ASP A 115 12.05 -30.68 10.29
N ASP A 116 10.74 -30.84 10.07
CA ASP A 116 9.96 -32.02 10.47
C ASP A 116 10.17 -33.24 9.54
N GLY A 117 11.01 -33.09 8.51
CA GLY A 117 11.27 -34.10 7.48
C GLY A 117 10.28 -34.05 6.31
N ILE A 118 10.79 -34.24 5.09
CA ILE A 118 9.98 -34.22 3.86
C ILE A 118 9.17 -35.51 3.75
N GLY A 119 8.01 -35.58 4.42
CA GLY A 119 6.99 -36.59 4.16
C GLY A 119 6.29 -36.33 2.82
N GLU A 120 5.61 -37.33 2.23
CA GLU A 120 4.84 -37.11 0.99
C GLU A 120 3.70 -36.09 1.14
N ASN A 121 3.26 -35.88 2.38
CA ASN A 121 2.18 -34.98 2.74
C ASN A 121 2.65 -33.99 3.81
N ILE A 122 2.37 -32.73 3.56
CA ILE A 122 2.51 -31.63 4.52
C ILE A 122 1.16 -31.49 5.21
N ILE A 123 1.12 -31.59 6.53
CA ILE A 123 -0.08 -31.27 7.30
C ILE A 123 -0.17 -29.75 7.35
N VAL A 124 -1.23 -29.18 6.81
CA VAL A 124 -1.50 -27.74 6.85
C VAL A 124 -2.75 -27.55 7.73
N GLY A 125 -2.57 -26.87 8.86
CA GLY A 125 -3.56 -26.70 9.91
C GLY A 125 -4.13 -25.28 9.95
N SER A 126 -4.11 -24.67 11.14
CA SER A 126 -4.62 -23.31 11.42
C SER A 126 -3.89 -22.19 10.64
N GLU A 127 -2.80 -22.52 9.93
CA GLU A 127 -1.92 -21.54 9.28
C GLU A 127 -2.61 -20.75 8.15
N TRP A 128 -3.63 -21.33 7.51
CA TRP A 128 -4.48 -20.62 6.54
C TRP A 128 -5.38 -19.59 7.20
N LEU A 129 -5.85 -19.86 8.42
CA LEU A 129 -6.68 -18.95 9.20
C LEU A 129 -5.83 -17.74 9.63
N MET A 130 -4.56 -17.98 9.97
CA MET A 130 -3.58 -16.91 10.18
C MET A 130 -3.27 -16.09 8.93
N MET A 131 -3.16 -16.71 7.75
CA MET A 131 -3.02 -15.96 6.50
C MET A 131 -4.16 -14.96 6.33
N VAL A 132 -5.40 -15.40 6.56
CA VAL A 132 -6.57 -14.52 6.49
C VAL A 132 -6.50 -13.42 7.56
N LEU A 133 -6.12 -13.76 8.79
CA LEU A 133 -5.95 -12.82 9.90
C LEU A 133 -4.74 -11.88 9.76
N ILE A 134 -3.79 -12.15 8.88
CA ILE A 134 -2.67 -11.25 8.55
C ILE A 134 -3.01 -10.39 7.34
N ILE A 135 -3.60 -10.99 6.30
CA ILE A 135 -3.97 -10.31 5.06
C ILE A 135 -5.03 -9.25 5.33
N ILE A 136 -6.05 -9.53 6.14
CA ILE A 136 -7.14 -8.57 6.39
C ILE A 136 -6.62 -7.32 7.13
N PRO A 137 -5.89 -7.41 8.25
CA PRO A 137 -5.29 -6.26 8.90
C PRO A 137 -4.20 -5.60 8.07
N TYR A 138 -3.41 -6.35 7.29
CA TYR A 138 -2.47 -5.75 6.34
C TYR A 138 -3.21 -4.91 5.30
N LEU A 139 -4.27 -5.42 4.67
CA LEU A 139 -5.06 -4.67 3.71
C LEU A 139 -5.78 -3.48 4.36
N TYR A 140 -6.23 -3.60 5.62
CA TYR A 140 -6.82 -2.51 6.38
C TYR A 140 -5.80 -1.41 6.70
N LEU A 141 -4.64 -1.79 7.26
CA LEU A 141 -3.56 -0.88 7.61
C LEU A 141 -2.94 -0.28 6.36
N TYR A 142 -2.78 -1.04 5.29
CA TYR A 142 -2.37 -0.56 3.99
C TYR A 142 -3.39 0.46 3.47
N ASN A 143 -4.68 0.15 3.42
CA ASN A 143 -5.70 1.14 3.00
C ASN A 143 -5.73 2.42 3.85
N LYS A 144 -5.37 2.32 5.13
CA LYS A 144 -5.43 3.43 6.09
C LYS A 144 -4.11 4.22 6.22
N PHE A 145 -2.97 3.60 5.94
CA PHE A 145 -1.62 4.13 6.16
C PHE A 145 -0.70 3.95 4.94
N ALA A 146 -1.27 3.71 3.74
CA ALA A 146 -0.69 3.18 2.51
C ALA A 146 0.70 3.67 2.08
N THR A 147 1.15 4.83 2.56
CA THR A 147 2.25 5.54 1.88
C THR A 147 3.36 6.04 2.76
N ARG A 148 3.22 6.06 4.10
CA ARG A 148 4.36 6.29 4.99
C ARG A 148 4.23 5.51 6.28
N ILE A 149 4.61 4.24 6.20
CA ILE A 149 5.16 3.55 7.37
C ILE A 149 6.46 4.29 7.76
N LYS A 150 6.37 5.40 8.52
CA LYS A 150 7.52 5.87 9.33
C LYS A 150 7.90 4.73 10.27
N LYS A 151 9.17 4.62 10.70
CA LYS A 151 9.71 3.51 11.53
C LYS A 151 8.75 2.98 12.62
N GLY A 152 7.92 3.84 13.24
CA GLY A 152 6.88 3.45 14.20
C GLY A 152 5.71 2.60 13.67
N GLY A 153 5.29 2.76 12.41
CA GLY A 153 4.24 1.91 11.80
C GLY A 153 4.74 0.49 11.51
N PHE A 154 6.03 0.34 11.20
CA PHE A 154 6.67 -0.97 11.01
C PHE A 154 6.79 -1.69 12.36
N ILE A 155 7.08 -0.93 13.43
CA ILE A 155 7.05 -1.43 14.81
C ILE A 155 5.64 -1.81 15.24
N GLY A 156 4.61 -1.04 14.89
CA GLY A 156 3.21 -1.41 15.13
C GLY A 156 2.80 -2.69 14.37
N PHE A 157 3.25 -2.83 13.13
CA PHE A 157 3.07 -4.05 12.34
C PHE A 157 3.82 -5.26 12.93
N LEU A 158 5.07 -5.07 13.37
CA LEU A 158 5.87 -6.08 14.08
C LEU A 158 5.25 -6.47 15.43
N LEU A 159 4.73 -5.50 16.19
CA LEU A 159 4.04 -5.73 17.45
C LEU A 159 2.72 -6.48 17.23
N MET A 160 1.99 -6.19 16.15
CA MET A 160 0.81 -6.96 15.77
C MET A 160 1.20 -8.40 15.42
N PHE A 161 2.30 -8.62 14.69
CA PHE A 161 2.87 -9.95 14.45
C PHE A 161 3.26 -10.66 15.75
N LEU A 162 3.86 -9.94 16.71
CA LEU A 162 4.21 -10.47 18.04
C LEU A 162 3.00 -10.80 18.90
N ILE A 163 1.86 -10.13 18.71
CA ILE A 163 0.59 -10.43 19.39
C ILE A 163 -0.13 -11.62 18.73
N LEU A 164 0.05 -11.80 17.42
CA LEU A 164 -0.50 -12.94 16.67
C LEU A 164 0.35 -14.22 16.85
N LEU A 165 1.64 -14.09 17.16
CA LEU A 165 2.54 -15.23 17.44
C LEU A 165 2.06 -16.13 18.62
N PRO A 166 1.58 -15.61 19.76
CA PRO A 166 0.96 -16.41 20.82
C PRO A 166 -0.29 -17.18 20.41
N ILE A 167 -0.99 -16.76 19.34
CA ILE A 167 -2.13 -17.51 18.81
C ILE A 167 -1.66 -18.81 18.14
N ASN A 168 -0.43 -18.87 17.62
CA ASN A 168 0.21 -20.13 17.22
C ASN A 168 0.49 -21.06 18.39
N LEU A 169 0.70 -20.54 19.61
CA LEU A 169 0.87 -21.39 20.78
C LEU A 169 -0.47 -21.99 21.25
N LEU A 170 -1.60 -21.48 20.73
CA LEU A 170 -2.94 -22.03 20.92
C LEU A 170 -3.33 -23.03 19.81
N ASP A 171 -2.40 -23.44 18.92
CA ASP A 171 -2.65 -24.43 17.84
C ASP A 171 -3.24 -25.74 18.34
N ASN A 172 -3.09 -26.03 19.64
CA ASN A 172 -3.69 -27.20 20.28
C ASN A 172 -5.22 -27.16 20.38
N PHE A 173 -5.91 -26.09 19.98
CA PHE A 173 -7.35 -25.92 20.29
C PHE A 173 -8.37 -25.98 19.14
N VAL A 174 -8.05 -25.85 17.84
CA VAL A 174 -9.07 -25.85 16.76
C VAL A 174 -8.47 -26.20 15.37
N LEU A 175 -9.01 -26.99 14.43
CA LEU A 175 -10.06 -28.04 14.35
C LEU A 175 -9.90 -28.92 13.07
N PHE A 176 -8.93 -28.66 12.17
CA PHE A 176 -8.79 -29.39 10.90
C PHE A 176 -7.32 -29.48 10.45
N GLU A 177 -6.79 -30.71 10.41
CA GLU A 177 -5.52 -31.02 9.76
C GLU A 177 -5.78 -31.44 8.30
N ILE A 178 -5.35 -30.62 7.35
CA ILE A 178 -5.45 -30.97 5.92
C ILE A 178 -4.08 -31.47 5.46
N LYS A 179 -4.01 -32.74 5.08
CA LYS A 179 -2.82 -33.33 4.45
C LYS A 179 -2.77 -32.93 2.98
N ILE A 180 -1.81 -32.10 2.61
CA ILE A 180 -1.57 -31.66 1.22
C ILE A 180 -0.31 -32.35 0.71
N ASN A 181 -0.40 -32.95 -0.48
CA ASN A 181 0.78 -33.55 -1.11
C ASN A 181 1.86 -32.48 -1.39
N VAL A 182 3.11 -32.78 -1.04
CA VAL A 182 4.25 -31.86 -1.25
C VAL A 182 4.33 -31.34 -2.69
N LYS A 183 4.03 -32.19 -3.69
CA LYS A 183 4.04 -31.80 -5.11
C LYS A 183 2.99 -30.74 -5.41
N LEU A 184 1.78 -30.87 -4.83
CA LEU A 184 0.73 -29.86 -4.96
C LEU A 184 1.13 -28.54 -4.27
N TYR A 185 1.85 -28.63 -3.16
CA TYR A 185 2.39 -27.47 -2.47
C TYR A 185 3.41 -26.70 -3.31
N PHE A 186 4.36 -27.39 -3.94
CA PHE A 186 5.30 -26.78 -4.88
C PHE A 186 4.60 -26.17 -6.10
N ILE A 187 3.56 -26.83 -6.64
CA ILE A 187 2.74 -26.27 -7.72
C ILE A 187 2.06 -24.97 -7.28
N ALA A 188 1.52 -24.90 -6.06
CA ALA A 188 0.91 -23.69 -5.52
C ALA A 188 1.92 -22.53 -5.38
N ILE A 189 3.15 -22.82 -4.94
CA ILE A 189 4.24 -21.84 -4.90
C ILE A 189 4.55 -21.31 -6.31
N ILE A 190 4.76 -22.19 -7.28
CA ILE A 190 5.06 -21.81 -8.67
C ILE A 190 3.94 -20.95 -9.26
N LEU A 191 2.68 -21.35 -9.07
CA LEU A 191 1.51 -20.59 -9.53
C LEU A 191 1.44 -19.21 -8.88
N SER A 192 1.71 -19.10 -7.57
CA SER A 192 1.72 -17.81 -6.88
C SER A 192 2.81 -16.88 -7.42
N ILE A 193 3.99 -17.39 -7.79
CA ILE A 193 5.07 -16.63 -8.44
C ILE A 193 4.62 -16.15 -9.82
N ILE A 194 4.04 -17.03 -10.64
CA ILE A 194 3.59 -16.67 -12.00
C ILE A 194 2.52 -15.57 -11.93
N LEU A 195 1.55 -15.71 -11.03
CA LEU A 195 0.50 -14.71 -10.83
C LEU A 195 1.07 -13.41 -10.30
N PHE A 196 2.00 -13.46 -9.34
CA PHE A 196 2.72 -12.29 -8.85
C PHE A 196 3.42 -11.52 -9.98
N ILE A 197 4.20 -12.22 -10.82
CA ILE A 197 4.91 -11.61 -11.96
C ILE A 197 3.91 -11.03 -12.98
N TYR A 198 2.84 -11.76 -13.28
CA TYR A 198 1.79 -11.32 -14.19
C TYR A 198 1.13 -10.03 -13.69
N PHE A 199 0.66 -10.01 -12.44
CA PHE A 199 -0.01 -8.85 -11.86
C PHE A 199 0.95 -7.67 -11.70
N HIS A 200 2.21 -7.90 -11.34
CA HIS A 200 3.23 -6.86 -11.31
C HIS A 200 3.42 -6.20 -12.68
N ARG A 201 3.57 -7.00 -13.74
CA ARG A 201 3.71 -6.49 -15.12
C ARG A 201 2.45 -5.78 -15.60
N ALA A 202 1.28 -6.37 -15.35
CA ALA A 202 0.00 -5.78 -15.73
C ALA A 202 -0.26 -4.45 -15.01
N TYR A 203 0.05 -4.39 -13.71
CA TYR A 203 0.01 -3.16 -12.92
C TYR A 203 0.95 -2.09 -13.48
N LYS A 204 2.24 -2.42 -13.70
CA LYS A 204 3.23 -1.47 -14.22
C LYS A 204 2.86 -0.95 -15.61
N LYS A 205 2.34 -1.81 -16.49
CA LYS A 205 1.84 -1.40 -17.80
C LYS A 205 0.67 -0.44 -17.68
N ASN A 206 -0.34 -0.78 -16.87
CA ASN A 206 -1.53 0.05 -16.68
C ASN A 206 -1.19 1.42 -16.07
N LEU A 207 -0.27 1.45 -15.10
CA LEU A 207 0.25 2.67 -14.51
C LEU A 207 0.93 3.55 -15.56
N ASN A 208 1.80 2.96 -16.38
CA ASN A 208 2.47 3.70 -17.46
C ASN A 208 1.48 4.26 -18.48
N ASP A 209 0.46 3.49 -18.89
CA ASP A 209 -0.57 3.93 -19.83
C ASP A 209 -1.42 5.09 -19.26
N LEU A 210 -1.76 5.02 -17.97
CA LEU A 210 -2.46 6.10 -17.26
C LEU A 210 -1.61 7.36 -17.19
N LEU A 211 -0.32 7.21 -16.88
CA LEU A 211 0.61 8.33 -16.73
C LEU A 211 0.99 8.97 -18.07
N SER A 212 1.02 8.20 -19.16
CA SER A 212 1.34 8.70 -20.50
C SER A 212 0.16 9.40 -21.18
N GLY A 213 -1.04 9.36 -20.60
CA GLY A 213 -2.25 9.93 -21.18
C GLY A 213 -2.80 9.13 -22.36
N ASN A 214 -2.37 7.88 -22.56
CA ASN A 214 -2.88 7.02 -23.63
C ASN A 214 -4.17 6.32 -23.19
N LYS A 215 -5.25 7.08 -23.01
CA LYS A 215 -6.64 6.59 -23.02
C LYS A 215 -7.58 7.71 -23.43
#